data_AF-A0A0L8FHK5-F1
#
_entry.id   AF-A0A0L8FHK5-F1
#
_cell.length_a   1.000
_cell.length_b   1.000
_cell.length_c   1.000
_cell.angle_alpha   90.00
_cell.angle_beta   90.00
_cell.angle_gamma   90.00
#
_symmetry.space_group_name_H-M   'P 1'
#
loop_
_entity.id
_entity.type
_entity.pdbx_description
1 polymer ?
#
loop_
_entity_poly.entity_id
_entity_poly.type
_entity_poly.pdbx_seq_one_letter_code
_entity_poly.pdbx_strand_id
1 'polypeptide(L)'
;CLQLNENQKDVVLKVCELLLRIKVDKDTVKYWIEKAESVVQGSEVVFHLKEKLIDSESDGNPTEMENFFKSELVKKPGNVHIRIKLLKLYVDSKRIDTAIAHAVSVDSLYIFDFNVEWYDYLVEFYSVSQIFSCLYIFVFF
;
A
#
# COMPACT_ATOMS: atom_id res chain seq x y z
N CYS A 1 21.16 27.29 12.21
CA CYS A 1 20.13 26.63 11.38
C CYS A 1 20.82 25.67 10.41
N LEU A 2 20.80 24.36 10.68
CA LEU A 2 21.41 23.34 9.83
C LEU A 2 20.51 23.12 8.60
N GLN A 3 20.76 23.87 7.53
CA GLN A 3 20.21 23.58 6.22
C GLN A 3 20.97 22.38 5.65
N LEU A 4 20.31 21.22 5.62
CA LEU A 4 20.86 20.00 5.01
C LEU A 4 21.01 20.24 3.49
N ASN A 5 22.22 20.08 2.97
CA ASN A 5 22.58 20.29 1.55
C ASN A 5 22.08 19.11 0.68
N GLU A 6 21.97 19.29 -0.63
CA GLU A 6 21.45 18.31 -1.61
C GLU A 6 22.17 16.94 -1.57
N ASN A 7 23.36 16.87 -0.96
CA ASN A 7 24.15 15.66 -0.73
C ASN A 7 23.70 14.80 0.46
N GLN A 8 22.64 15.16 1.20
CA GLN A 8 22.24 14.45 2.43
C GLN A 8 20.92 13.68 2.32
N LYS A 9 20.44 13.43 1.09
CA LYS A 9 19.26 12.58 0.84
C LYS A 9 19.38 11.22 1.52
N ASP A 10 20.56 10.61 1.43
CA ASP A 10 20.85 9.31 2.04
C ASP A 10 20.73 9.35 3.57
N VAL A 11 21.14 10.45 4.20
CA VAL A 11 20.99 10.62 5.65
C VAL A 11 19.52 10.72 6.04
N VAL A 12 18.72 11.50 5.30
CA VAL A 12 17.28 11.64 5.55
C VAL A 12 16.59 10.28 5.42
N LEU A 13 16.89 9.52 4.36
CA LEU A 13 16.35 8.17 4.18
C LEU A 13 16.81 7.21 5.29
N LYS A 14 18.07 7.29 5.73
CA LYS A 14 18.57 6.47 6.85
C LYS A 14 17.86 6.78 8.15
N VAL A 15 17.52 8.04 8.40
CA VAL A 15 16.70 8.41 9.56
C VAL A 15 15.30 7.79 9.43
N CYS A 16 14.64 7.88 8.27
CA CYS A 16 13.35 7.21 8.04
C CYS A 16 13.43 5.69 8.27
N GLU A 17 14.49 5.03 7.79
CA GLU A 17 14.72 3.60 8.03
C GLU A 17 14.89 3.26 9.51
N LEU A 18 15.52 4.14 10.29
CA LEU A 18 15.65 3.97 11.74
C LEU A 18 14.29 4.14 12.42
N LEU A 19 13.50 5.16 12.05
CA LEU A 19 12.17 5.42 12.61
C LEU A 19 11.18 4.27 12.40
N LEU A 20 11.36 3.45 11.35
CA LEU A 20 10.59 2.22 11.19
C LEU A 20 10.88 1.19 12.30
N ARG A 21 12.11 1.15 12.82
CA ARG A 21 12.58 0.15 13.80
C ARG A 21 12.43 0.58 15.26
N ILE A 22 12.34 1.88 15.51
CA ILE A 22 12.20 2.42 16.87
C ILE A 22 10.80 2.97 17.14
N LYS A 23 10.44 3.11 18.41
CA LYS A 23 9.22 3.81 18.84
C LYS A 23 9.60 5.26 19.12
N VAL A 24 8.94 6.17 18.42
CA VAL A 24 9.14 7.63 18.54
C VAL A 24 7.76 8.27 18.60
N ASP A 25 7.70 9.51 19.08
CA ASP A 25 6.47 10.29 19.03
C ASP A 25 6.02 10.56 17.58
N LYS A 26 4.71 10.76 17.41
CA LYS A 26 4.08 10.91 16.10
C LYS A 26 4.52 12.18 15.38
N ASP A 27 4.80 13.25 16.12
CA ASP A 27 5.18 14.55 15.55
C ASP A 27 6.57 14.48 14.93
N THR A 28 7.51 13.78 15.57
CA THR A 28 8.82 13.47 15.01
C THR A 28 8.68 12.65 13.72
N VAL A 29 7.83 11.63 13.71
CA VAL A 29 7.61 10.81 12.50
C VAL A 29 7.05 11.67 11.36
N LYS A 30 6.05 12.53 11.62
CA LYS A 30 5.48 13.46 10.64
C LYS A 30 6.53 14.40 10.08
N TYR A 31 7.35 15.01 10.94
CA TYR A 31 8.44 15.90 10.52
C TYR A 31 9.39 15.20 9.53
N TRP A 32 9.81 13.98 9.83
CA TRP A 32 10.74 13.24 8.97
C TRP A 32 10.10 12.77 7.67
N ILE A 33 8.80 12.44 7.67
CA ILE A 33 8.06 12.16 6.44
C ILE A 33 8.06 13.39 5.53
N GLU A 34 7.63 14.55 6.04
CA GLU A 34 7.58 15.79 5.26
C GLU A 34 8.97 16.18 4.74
N LYS A 35 9.99 16.05 5.60
CA LYS A 35 11.37 16.30 5.23
C LYS A 35 11.85 15.37 4.11
N ALA A 36 11.55 14.08 4.20
CA ALA A 36 11.93 13.09 3.19
C ALA A 36 11.22 13.35 1.85
N GLU A 37 9.93 13.67 1.86
CA GLU A 37 9.17 13.98 0.65
C GLU A 37 9.68 15.24 -0.07
N SER A 38 10.19 16.22 0.68
CA SER A 38 10.80 17.42 0.09
C SER A 38 12.09 17.14 -0.69
N VAL A 39 12.77 16.01 -0.43
CA VAL A 39 14.07 15.68 -1.04
C VAL A 39 14.02 14.50 -2.00
N VAL A 40 13.12 13.53 -1.74
CA VAL A 40 12.93 12.31 -2.53
C VAL A 40 11.44 11.97 -2.60
N GLN A 41 10.87 12.04 -3.79
CA GLN A 41 9.48 11.67 -4.03
C GLN A 41 9.33 10.16 -4.24
N GLY A 42 8.26 9.58 -3.70
CA GLY A 42 7.87 8.20 -3.96
C GLY A 42 8.84 7.14 -3.42
N SER A 43 9.59 7.49 -2.37
CA SER A 43 10.51 6.59 -1.65
C SER A 43 9.76 5.52 -0.86
N GLU A 44 10.20 4.27 -0.97
CA GLU A 44 9.55 3.13 -0.32
C GLU A 44 9.62 3.20 1.22
N VAL A 45 10.75 3.64 1.77
CA VAL A 45 10.89 3.82 3.23
C VAL A 45 9.90 4.86 3.76
N VAL A 46 9.63 5.91 2.98
CA VAL A 46 8.67 6.95 3.36
C VAL A 46 7.24 6.41 3.29
N PHE A 47 6.93 5.58 2.29
CA PHE A 47 5.65 4.88 2.20
C PHE A 47 5.40 4.02 3.44
N HIS A 48 6.35 3.16 3.82
CA HIS A 48 6.22 2.29 5.00
C HIS A 48 6.11 3.10 6.30
N LEU A 49 6.77 4.27 6.37
CA LEU A 49 6.71 5.12 7.55
C LEU A 49 5.33 5.79 7.69
N LYS A 50 4.72 6.19 6.57
CA LYS A 50 3.32 6.67 6.54
C LYS A 50 2.34 5.57 6.94
N GLU A 51 2.53 4.37 6.43
CA GLU A 51 1.71 3.21 6.80
C GLU A 51 1.77 2.96 8.31
N LYS A 52 2.98 2.90 8.91
CA LYS A 52 3.15 2.77 10.36
C LYS A 52 2.51 3.91 11.16
N LEU A 53 2.60 5.14 10.66
CA LEU A 53 1.99 6.30 11.31
C LEU A 53 0.46 6.17 11.34
N ILE A 54 -0.16 5.85 10.21
CA ILE A 54 -1.61 5.68 10.09
C ILE A 54 -2.09 4.51 10.95
N ASP A 55 -1.38 3.38 10.93
CA ASP A 55 -1.70 2.23 11.80
C ASP A 55 -1.71 2.62 13.29
N SER A 56 -0.77 3.49 13.69
CA SER A 56 -0.71 4.01 15.06
C SER A 56 -1.75 5.09 15.40
N GLU A 57 -2.33 5.77 14.41
CA GLU A 57 -3.31 6.85 14.58
C GLU A 57 -4.76 6.36 14.48
N SER A 58 -5.00 5.40 13.60
CA SER A 58 -6.33 4.91 13.26
C SER A 58 -6.93 3.95 14.29
N ASP A 59 -6.15 3.46 15.27
CA ASP A 59 -6.57 2.44 16.25
C ASP A 59 -7.26 1.23 15.59
N GLY A 60 -6.74 0.82 14.42
CA GLY A 60 -7.31 -0.26 13.62
C GLY A 60 -8.52 0.13 12.75
N ASN A 61 -8.82 1.43 12.57
CA ASN A 61 -9.83 1.88 11.61
C ASN A 61 -9.31 1.65 10.16
N PRO A 62 -9.90 0.70 9.41
CA PRO A 62 -9.41 0.37 8.07
C PRO A 62 -9.64 1.49 7.04
N THR A 63 -10.52 2.45 7.33
CA THR A 63 -10.89 3.52 6.39
C THR A 63 -9.73 4.49 6.13
N GLU A 64 -8.94 4.83 7.15
CA GLU A 64 -7.80 5.74 7.00
C GLU A 64 -6.69 5.09 6.17
N MET A 65 -6.39 3.82 6.44
CA MET A 65 -5.43 3.03 5.67
C MET A 65 -5.89 2.86 4.21
N GLU A 66 -7.17 2.60 3.98
CA GLU A 66 -7.74 2.50 2.65
C GLU A 66 -7.60 3.81 1.86
N ASN A 67 -7.92 4.94 2.47
CA ASN A 67 -7.79 6.26 1.85
C ASN A 67 -6.34 6.55 1.48
N PHE A 68 -5.41 6.20 2.36
CA PHE A 68 -3.99 6.32 2.09
C PHE A 68 -3.56 5.47 0.88
N PHE A 69 -3.88 4.18 0.84
CA PHE A 69 -3.56 3.33 -0.31
C PHE A 69 -4.17 3.84 -1.61
N LYS A 70 -5.44 4.27 -1.59
CA LYS A 70 -6.08 4.90 -2.75
C LYS A 70 -5.33 6.14 -3.22
N SER A 71 -4.89 7.01 -2.30
CA SER A 71 -4.13 8.22 -2.65
C SER A 71 -2.77 7.91 -3.29
N GLU A 72 -2.10 6.83 -2.87
CA GLU A 72 -0.83 6.39 -3.45
C GLU A 72 -1.04 5.71 -4.82
N LEU A 73 -2.15 4.98 -5.00
CA LEU A 73 -2.52 4.38 -6.28
C LEU A 73 -2.92 5.42 -7.33
N VAL A 74 -3.43 6.59 -6.95
CA VAL A 74 -3.62 7.71 -7.88
C VAL A 74 -2.27 8.17 -8.46
N LYS A 75 -1.21 8.17 -7.64
CA LYS A 75 0.15 8.56 -8.08
C LYS A 75 0.84 7.46 -8.87
N LYS A 76 0.61 6.20 -8.50
CA LYS A 76 1.26 5.01 -9.07
C LYS A 76 0.24 3.88 -9.28
N PRO A 77 -0.60 3.95 -10.34
CA PRO A 77 -1.72 3.03 -10.52
C PRO A 77 -1.32 1.56 -10.72
N GLY A 78 -0.12 1.33 -11.27
CA GLY A 78 0.49 0.00 -11.50
C GLY A 78 1.35 -0.51 -10.33
N ASN A 79 1.22 0.04 -9.12
CA ASN A 79 1.91 -0.54 -7.97
C ASN A 79 1.14 -1.77 -7.44
N VAL A 80 1.57 -2.95 -7.86
CA VAL A 80 0.94 -4.23 -7.49
C VAL A 80 0.92 -4.46 -5.97
N HIS A 81 1.97 -4.10 -5.26
CA HIS A 81 2.08 -4.32 -3.81
C HIS A 81 1.01 -3.53 -3.04
N ILE A 82 0.71 -2.28 -3.46
CA ILE A 82 -0.34 -1.47 -2.84
C ILE A 82 -1.73 -2.05 -3.17
N ARG A 83 -1.93 -2.57 -4.39
CA ARG A 83 -3.19 -3.25 -4.77
C ARG A 83 -3.44 -4.48 -3.91
N ILE A 84 -2.42 -5.31 -3.72
CA ILE A 84 -2.50 -6.50 -2.85
C ILE A 84 -2.76 -6.11 -1.40
N LYS A 85 -2.07 -5.10 -0.87
CA LYS A 85 -2.33 -4.57 0.49
C LYS A 85 -3.76 -4.07 0.65
N LEU A 86 -4.30 -3.38 -0.35
CA LEU A 86 -5.69 -2.91 -0.34
C LEU A 86 -6.69 -4.06 -0.37
N LEU A 87 -6.44 -5.13 -1.15
CA LEU A 87 -7.26 -6.34 -1.11
C LEU A 87 -7.23 -7.01 0.27
N LYS A 88 -6.03 -7.20 0.85
CA LYS A 88 -5.87 -7.75 2.21
C LYS A 88 -6.66 -6.93 3.23
N LEU A 89 -6.57 -5.60 3.17
CA LEU A 89 -7.34 -4.70 4.04
C LEU A 89 -8.85 -4.91 3.91
N TYR A 90 -9.38 -5.13 2.69
CA TYR A 90 -10.80 -5.45 2.50
C TYR A 90 -11.17 -6.81 3.10
N VAL A 91 -10.32 -7.82 2.93
CA VAL A 91 -10.54 -9.15 3.51
C VAL A 91 -10.52 -9.10 5.05
N ASP A 92 -9.51 -8.49 5.64
CA ASP A 92 -9.35 -8.38 7.09
C ASP A 92 -10.49 -7.59 7.75
N SER A 93 -11.04 -6.61 7.02
CA SER A 93 -12.22 -5.85 7.44
C SER A 93 -13.56 -6.52 7.08
N LYS A 94 -13.56 -7.80 6.65
CA LYS A 94 -14.72 -8.61 6.27
C LYS A 94 -15.56 -8.02 5.12
N ARG A 95 -14.96 -7.16 4.28
CA ARG A 95 -15.58 -6.51 3.12
C ARG A 95 -15.28 -7.28 1.83
N ILE A 96 -15.67 -8.55 1.79
CA ILE A 96 -15.32 -9.48 0.70
C ILE A 96 -15.87 -9.01 -0.65
N ASP A 97 -17.12 -8.54 -0.71
CA ASP A 97 -17.72 -8.03 -1.96
C ASP A 97 -16.93 -6.84 -2.53
N THR A 98 -16.45 -5.95 -1.65
CA THR A 98 -15.59 -4.84 -2.04
C THR A 98 -14.24 -5.32 -2.56
N ALA A 99 -13.65 -6.35 -1.95
CA ALA A 99 -12.41 -6.96 -2.42
C ALA A 99 -12.58 -7.56 -3.82
N ILE A 100 -13.65 -8.33 -4.05
CA ILE A 100 -13.96 -8.93 -5.36
C ILE A 100 -14.17 -7.83 -6.40
N ALA A 101 -15.00 -6.83 -6.10
CA ALA A 101 -15.24 -5.72 -7.02
C ALA A 101 -13.94 -4.98 -7.36
N HIS A 102 -13.05 -4.78 -6.38
CA HIS A 102 -11.74 -4.18 -6.61
C HIS A 102 -10.87 -5.04 -7.52
N ALA A 103 -10.71 -6.33 -7.23
CA ALA A 103 -9.90 -7.26 -8.01
C ALA A 103 -10.36 -7.30 -9.48
N VAL A 104 -11.66 -7.47 -9.73
CA VAL A 104 -12.24 -7.46 -11.08
C VAL A 104 -12.00 -6.12 -11.77
N SER A 105 -12.19 -5.00 -11.06
CA SER A 105 -11.98 -3.68 -11.64
C SER A 105 -10.53 -3.46 -12.08
N VAL A 106 -9.56 -3.98 -11.32
CA VAL A 106 -8.14 -3.83 -11.59
C VAL A 106 -7.69 -4.76 -12.70
N ASP A 107 -8.14 -6.01 -12.67
CA ASP A 107 -7.82 -7.03 -13.69
C ASP A 107 -8.35 -6.63 -15.07
N SER A 108 -9.54 -6.01 -15.12
CA SER A 108 -10.12 -5.49 -16.38
C SER A 108 -9.33 -4.37 -17.06
N LEU A 109 -8.33 -3.78 -16.36
CA LEU A 109 -7.45 -2.77 -16.92
C LEU A 109 -6.25 -3.35 -17.66
N TYR A 110 -6.00 -4.67 -17.56
CA TYR A 110 -4.86 -5.35 -18.18
C TYR A 110 -3.47 -4.76 -17.80
N ILE A 111 -3.40 -4.00 -16.70
CA ILE A 111 -2.16 -3.34 -16.25
C ILE A 111 -1.15 -4.31 -15.60
N PHE A 112 -1.59 -5.53 -15.33
CA PHE A 112 -0.83 -6.58 -14.66
C PHE A 112 -0.76 -7.87 -15.49
N ASP A 113 -0.95 -7.77 -16.81
CA ASP A 113 -0.71 -8.90 -17.71
C ASP A 113 0.68 -9.48 -17.43
N PHE A 114 0.73 -10.78 -17.16
CA PHE A 114 1.95 -11.53 -16.80
C PHE A 114 2.60 -11.15 -15.45
N ASN A 115 1.96 -10.36 -14.59
CA ASN A 115 2.45 -10.09 -13.25
C ASN A 115 2.14 -11.28 -12.33
N VAL A 116 3.16 -12.10 -12.08
CA VAL A 116 3.04 -13.32 -11.27
C VAL A 116 2.54 -13.04 -9.86
N GLU A 117 3.03 -11.98 -9.21
CA GLU A 117 2.66 -11.64 -7.83
C GLU A 117 1.16 -11.31 -7.70
N TRP A 118 0.62 -10.58 -8.68
CA TRP A 118 -0.81 -10.27 -8.75
C TRP A 118 -1.65 -11.54 -8.85
N TYR A 119 -1.33 -12.41 -9.83
CA TYR A 119 -2.12 -13.62 -10.08
C TYR A 119 -1.96 -14.67 -8.98
N ASP A 120 -0.77 -14.83 -8.40
CA ASP A 120 -0.55 -15.72 -7.25
C ASP A 120 -1.44 -15.31 -6.06
N TYR A 121 -1.48 -14.01 -5.75
CA TYR A 121 -2.34 -13.51 -4.68
C TYR A 121 -3.83 -13.67 -5.01
N LEU A 122 -4.26 -13.43 -6.26
CA LEU A 122 -5.65 -13.64 -6.66
C LEU A 122 -6.07 -15.11 -6.52
N VAL A 123 -5.24 -16.06 -6.94
CA VAL A 123 -5.52 -17.49 -6.80
C VAL A 123 -5.71 -17.86 -5.31
N GLU A 124 -4.82 -17.39 -4.44
CA GLU A 124 -4.96 -17.58 -3.00
C GLU A 124 -6.26 -16.94 -2.47
N PHE A 125 -6.52 -15.68 -2.80
CA PHE A 125 -7.70 -14.91 -2.38
C PHE A 125 -9.02 -15.59 -2.76
N TYR A 126 -9.13 -16.07 -4.00
CA TYR A 126 -10.33 -16.77 -4.48
C TYR A 126 -10.48 -18.17 -3.87
N SER A 127 -9.37 -18.83 -3.50
CA SER A 127 -9.41 -20.14 -2.84
C SER A 127 -9.95 -20.08 -1.41
N VAL A 128 -9.59 -19.04 -0.65
CA VAL A 128 -10.02 -18.85 0.76
C VAL A 128 -11.47 -18.39 0.87
N SER A 129 -11.94 -17.62 -0.12
CA SER A 129 -13.28 -16.99 -0.07
C SER A 129 -14.45 -17.93 -0.38
N GLN A 130 -14.22 -19.23 -0.61
CA GLN A 130 -15.23 -20.22 -1.04
C GLN A 130 -16.20 -19.71 -2.13
N ILE A 131 -15.66 -19.08 -3.19
CA ILE A 131 -16.46 -18.70 -4.36
C ILE A 131 -16.55 -19.93 -5.28
N PHE A 132 -17.31 -20.93 -4.82
CA PHE A 132 -17.94 -21.92 -5.70
C PHE A 132 -19.37 -21.47 -5.99
N SER A 133 -19.49 -20.36 -6.70
CA SER A 133 -20.65 -20.10 -7.55
C SER A 133 -20.13 -20.04 -8.99
N CYS A 134 -20.17 -21.22 -9.61
CA CYS A 134 -20.11 -21.50 -11.05
C CYS A 134 -20.17 -20.29 -12.00
N LEU A 135 -19.27 -20.29 -13.00
CA LEU A 135 -19.09 -19.31 -14.10
C LEU A 135 -18.52 -17.98 -13.61
N TYR A 136 -17.24 -17.65 -13.80
CA TYR A 136 -16.81 -16.83 -14.95
C TYR A 136 -15.31 -16.97 -15.29
N ILE A 137 -14.56 -17.88 -14.66
CA ILE A 137 -13.10 -18.01 -14.87
C ILE A 137 -12.74 -18.79 -16.15
N PHE A 138 -13.70 -19.43 -16.83
CA PHE A 138 -13.43 -20.19 -18.07
C PHE A 138 -13.64 -19.43 -19.39
N VAL A 139 -13.93 -18.13 -19.38
CA VAL A 139 -14.07 -17.37 -20.63
C VAL A 139 -13.19 -16.14 -20.54
N PHE A 140 -11.89 -16.30 -20.83
CA PHE A 140 -11.04 -15.40 -21.64
C PHE A 140 -9.65 -16.07 -21.84
N PHE A 141 -9.66 -17.33 -22.29
CA PHE A 141 -8.62 -17.84 -23.19
C PHE A 141 -8.92 -17.35 -24.61
#